data_AF-A0A932NKC0-F1
#
_entry.id   AF-A0A932NKC0-F1
#
_cell.length_a   1.000
_cell.length_b   1.000
_cell.length_c   1.000
_cell.angle_alpha   90.00
_cell.angle_beta   90.00
_cell.angle_gamma   90.00
#
_symmetry.space_group_name_H-M   'P 1'
#
loop_
_entity.id
_entity.type
_entity.pdbx_description
1 polymer ?
#
loop_
_entity_poly.entity_id
_entity_poly.type
_entity_poly.pdbx_seq_one_letter_code
_entity_poly.pdbx_strand_id
1 'polypeptide(L)'
;MDNKKTALIIGAGPAGLTAAYELLHKTNIKPIIFEASNMMGGIARTVNYKGNRIDIGGHRFFSKSDKVMKWWNNILPIQGAPSKDDLILEISYQGKKQAVALEENGPDPEKFDLVMLIRKRLSRIFFLRHFFNYPVSLNLNTISNLGILRIFKIGLSYLWIKLFPIKPEKSLEDFFINRFGNELYKTFFRDYTEKVWGVPCSQIKPEWGAQRIKGLSVTKTILHALKSIFSKDSSVAQKGVETSLIEQF
;
A
#
# COMPACT_ATOMS: atom_id res chain seq x y z
N MET A 1 -9.66 -12.52 48.19
CA MET A 1 -9.33 -11.34 47.37
C MET A 1 -8.92 -11.84 46.01
N ASP A 2 -9.66 -11.48 44.97
CA ASP A 2 -9.42 -11.97 43.61
C ASP A 2 -8.13 -11.33 43.08
N ASN A 3 -7.07 -12.13 42.94
CA ASN A 3 -5.72 -11.65 42.63
C ASN A 3 -5.60 -11.32 41.13
N LYS A 4 -6.33 -10.29 40.71
CA LYS A 4 -6.43 -9.87 39.32
C LYS A 4 -5.08 -9.33 38.86
N LYS A 5 -4.39 -10.09 38.01
CA LYS A 5 -3.10 -9.68 37.41
C LYS A 5 -3.29 -8.39 36.61
N THR A 6 -2.33 -7.48 36.69
CA THR A 6 -2.35 -6.21 35.97
C THR A 6 -1.22 -6.18 34.93
N ALA A 7 -1.53 -5.78 33.70
CA ALA A 7 -0.54 -5.54 32.65
C ALA A 7 -0.35 -4.04 32.44
N LEU A 8 0.90 -3.55 32.51
CA LEU A 8 1.23 -2.17 32.19
C LEU A 8 1.64 -2.12 30.71
N ILE A 9 1.01 -1.22 29.95
CA ILE A 9 1.24 -1.04 28.51
C ILE A 9 1.72 0.39 28.31
N ILE A 10 2.87 0.56 27.64
CA ILE A 10 3.43 1.88 27.35
C ILE A 10 3.15 2.19 25.87
N GLY A 11 2.40 3.26 25.64
CA GLY A 11 1.98 3.75 24.32
C GLY A 11 0.55 3.33 23.96
N ALA A 12 -0.25 4.32 23.56
CA ALA A 12 -1.62 4.14 23.10
C ALA A 12 -1.76 4.23 21.57
N GLY A 13 -0.78 3.73 20.84
CA GLY A 13 -0.89 3.47 19.41
C GLY A 13 -1.71 2.19 19.12
N PRO A 14 -1.86 1.80 17.84
CA PRO A 14 -2.63 0.61 17.45
C PRO A 14 -2.17 -0.66 18.19
N ALA A 15 -0.86 -0.85 18.39
CA ALA A 15 -0.32 -2.02 19.09
C ALA A 15 -0.75 -2.07 20.56
N GLY A 16 -0.59 -0.97 21.31
CA GLY A 16 -0.95 -0.92 22.73
C GLY A 16 -2.46 -1.00 22.96
N LEU A 17 -3.24 -0.30 22.14
CA LEU A 17 -4.71 -0.34 22.19
C LEU A 17 -5.22 -1.75 21.87
N THR A 18 -4.68 -2.41 20.85
CA THR A 18 -5.07 -3.78 20.49
C THR A 18 -4.70 -4.76 21.60
N ALA A 19 -3.50 -4.65 22.18
CA ALA A 19 -3.08 -5.49 23.29
C ALA A 19 -3.99 -5.34 24.52
N ALA A 20 -4.33 -4.10 24.89
CA ALA A 20 -5.26 -3.83 25.98
C ALA A 20 -6.66 -4.40 25.69
N TYR A 21 -7.16 -4.17 24.47
CA TYR A 21 -8.46 -4.69 24.05
C TYR A 21 -8.52 -6.22 24.15
N GLU A 22 -7.51 -6.92 23.64
CA GLU A 22 -7.45 -8.38 23.66
C GLU A 22 -7.32 -8.93 25.08
N LEU A 23 -6.51 -8.30 25.94
CA LEU A 23 -6.38 -8.70 27.35
C LEU A 23 -7.71 -8.55 28.11
N LEU A 24 -8.43 -7.44 27.91
CA LEU A 24 -9.72 -7.19 28.55
C LEU A 24 -10.78 -8.22 28.15
N HIS A 25 -10.81 -8.63 26.88
CA HIS A 25 -11.88 -9.48 26.35
C HIS A 25 -11.58 -10.97 26.44
N LYS A 26 -10.31 -11.38 26.52
CA LYS A 26 -9.91 -12.80 26.44
C LYS A 26 -9.28 -13.34 27.70
N THR A 27 -8.98 -12.49 28.68
CA THR A 27 -8.28 -12.89 29.90
C THR A 27 -8.89 -12.20 31.11
N ASN A 28 -8.43 -12.58 32.30
CA ASN A 28 -8.75 -11.87 33.55
C ASN A 28 -7.75 -10.75 33.87
N ILE A 29 -6.80 -10.44 32.97
CA ILE A 29 -5.76 -9.43 33.22
C ILE A 29 -6.36 -8.04 33.04
N LYS A 30 -6.09 -7.13 33.98
CA LYS A 30 -6.44 -5.70 33.86
C LYS A 30 -5.31 -4.94 33.16
N PRO A 31 -5.46 -4.47 31.92
CA PRO A 31 -4.47 -3.59 31.31
C PRO A 31 -4.59 -2.17 31.84
N ILE A 32 -3.45 -1.50 31.99
CA ILE A 32 -3.32 -0.06 32.25
C ILE A 32 -2.39 0.49 31.18
N ILE A 33 -2.88 1.45 30.38
CA ILE A 33 -2.10 2.06 29.30
C ILE A 33 -1.57 3.41 29.78
N PHE A 34 -0.26 3.63 29.61
CA PHE A 34 0.39 4.91 29.79
C PHE A 34 0.72 5.49 28.41
N GLU A 35 0.14 6.64 28.09
CA GLU A 35 0.45 7.40 26.89
C GLU A 35 1.01 8.76 27.31
N ALA A 36 2.16 9.14 26.71
CA ALA A 36 2.82 10.39 27.05
C ALA A 36 2.11 11.60 26.41
N SER A 37 1.48 11.40 25.26
CA SER A 37 0.73 12.43 24.57
C SER A 37 -0.71 12.56 25.08
N ASN A 38 -1.39 13.64 24.66
CA ASN A 38 -2.79 13.89 24.98
C ASN A 38 -3.77 13.25 23.97
N MET A 39 -3.28 12.47 23.00
CA MET A 39 -4.09 11.89 21.93
C MET A 39 -3.72 10.43 21.69
N MET A 40 -4.74 9.59 21.56
CA MET A 40 -4.56 8.16 21.25
C MET A 40 -4.35 7.95 19.75
N GLY A 41 -3.85 6.76 19.37
CA GLY A 41 -3.66 6.34 17.98
C GLY A 41 -2.23 6.45 17.45
N GLY A 42 -1.32 7.09 18.19
CA GLY A 42 0.10 7.20 17.80
C GLY A 42 0.25 7.81 16.40
N ILE A 43 0.98 7.15 15.50
CA ILE A 43 1.12 7.58 14.09
C ILE A 43 -0.14 7.35 13.25
N ALA A 44 -1.07 6.50 13.68
CA ALA A 44 -2.30 6.18 12.96
C ALA A 44 -3.46 7.14 13.32
N ARG A 45 -3.15 8.28 13.94
CA ARG A 45 -4.15 9.29 14.34
C ARG A 45 -4.40 10.31 13.23
N THR A 46 -5.58 10.91 13.29
CA THR A 46 -5.95 12.08 12.51
C THR A 46 -5.89 13.33 13.40
N VAL A 47 -5.21 14.37 12.93
CA VAL A 47 -5.12 15.68 13.59
C VAL A 47 -6.03 16.67 12.88
N ASN A 48 -6.77 17.49 13.63
CA ASN A 48 -7.51 18.61 13.06
C ASN A 48 -6.66 19.88 13.10
N TYR A 49 -6.32 20.42 11.94
CA TYR A 49 -5.61 21.69 11.81
C TYR A 49 -6.43 22.68 10.98
N LYS A 50 -6.90 23.74 11.64
CA LYS A 50 -7.72 24.81 11.02
C LYS A 50 -8.95 24.26 10.28
N GLY A 51 -9.64 23.27 10.85
CA GLY A 51 -10.81 22.63 10.25
C GLY A 51 -10.48 21.50 9.27
N ASN A 52 -9.20 21.26 8.96
CA ASN A 52 -8.77 20.20 8.06
C ASN A 52 -8.30 18.98 8.86
N ARG A 53 -8.88 17.82 8.57
CA ARG A 53 -8.45 16.53 9.15
C ARG A 53 -7.27 15.98 8.35
N ILE A 54 -6.16 15.73 9.02
CA ILE A 54 -4.88 15.31 8.41
C ILE A 54 -4.29 14.15 9.20
N ASP A 55 -4.04 13.04 8.53
CA ASP A 55 -3.33 11.90 9.10
C ASP A 55 -1.82 12.14 9.12
N ILE A 56 -1.11 11.50 10.07
CA ILE A 56 0.36 11.54 10.14
C ILE A 56 0.96 10.58 9.11
N GLY A 57 0.85 10.96 7.84
CA GLY A 57 1.11 10.10 6.68
C GLY A 57 -0.18 9.49 6.13
N GLY A 58 -0.19 9.15 4.84
CA GLY A 58 -1.36 8.51 4.23
C GLY A 58 -1.53 7.08 4.75
N HIS A 59 -2.64 6.79 5.43
CA HIS A 59 -2.95 5.46 5.93
C HIS A 59 -3.95 4.77 5.03
N ARG A 60 -3.69 3.49 4.73
CA ARG A 60 -4.63 2.59 4.07
C ARG A 60 -4.59 1.27 4.82
N PHE A 61 -5.75 0.79 5.24
CA PHE A 61 -5.82 -0.45 5.98
C PHE A 61 -5.87 -1.64 5.01
N PHE A 62 -5.02 -2.64 5.23
CA PHE A 62 -5.06 -3.91 4.53
C PHE A 62 -4.36 -4.97 5.35
N SER A 63 -4.94 -6.18 5.37
CA SER A 63 -4.30 -7.34 5.97
C SER A 63 -4.56 -8.58 5.12
N LYS A 64 -3.56 -9.46 5.06
CA LYS A 64 -3.72 -10.81 4.48
C LYS A 64 -4.35 -11.81 5.46
N SER A 65 -4.54 -11.41 6.71
CA SER A 65 -5.09 -12.28 7.75
C SER A 65 -6.60 -12.08 7.88
N ASP A 66 -7.36 -13.11 7.52
CA ASP A 66 -8.82 -13.11 7.67
C ASP A 66 -9.24 -12.84 9.12
N LYS A 67 -8.47 -13.31 10.10
CA LYS A 67 -8.69 -13.03 11.53
C LYS A 67 -8.61 -11.54 11.84
N VAL A 68 -7.60 -10.85 11.29
CA VAL A 68 -7.41 -9.41 11.49
C VAL A 68 -8.50 -8.62 10.78
N MET A 69 -8.85 -9.01 9.54
CA MET A 69 -9.93 -8.34 8.80
C MET A 69 -11.27 -8.47 9.53
N LYS A 70 -11.62 -9.67 10.02
CA LYS A 70 -12.84 -9.88 10.82
C LYS A 70 -12.83 -9.09 12.12
N TRP A 71 -11.69 -9.03 12.81
CA TRP A 71 -11.55 -8.25 14.04
C TRP A 71 -11.85 -6.77 13.80
N TRP A 72 -11.30 -6.21 12.71
CA TRP A 72 -11.58 -4.82 12.35
C TRP A 72 -13.01 -4.60 11.88
N ASN A 73 -13.60 -5.51 11.10
CA ASN A 73 -15.00 -5.40 10.67
C ASN A 73 -15.98 -5.35 11.86
N ASN A 74 -15.65 -6.02 12.96
CA ASN A 74 -16.46 -5.97 14.18
C ASN A 74 -16.41 -4.62 14.91
N ILE A 75 -15.40 -3.79 14.64
CA ILE A 75 -15.19 -2.49 15.29
C ILE A 75 -15.58 -1.34 14.33
N LEU A 76 -15.19 -1.47 13.07
CA LEU A 76 -15.45 -0.55 11.97
C LEU A 76 -16.02 -1.38 10.81
N PRO A 77 -17.35 -1.53 10.73
CA PRO A 77 -18.00 -2.29 9.66
C PRO A 77 -17.80 -1.60 8.31
N ILE A 78 -17.77 -2.39 7.24
CA ILE A 78 -17.55 -1.89 5.88
C ILE A 78 -18.76 -1.05 5.44
N GLN A 79 -18.49 0.03 4.68
CA GLN A 79 -19.55 0.92 4.18
C GLN A 79 -20.65 0.16 3.40
N GLY A 80 -21.91 0.47 3.72
CA GLY A 80 -23.08 -0.07 3.01
C GLY A 80 -23.73 0.92 2.04
N ALA A 81 -23.29 2.18 2.04
CA ALA A 81 -23.71 3.20 1.08
C ALA A 81 -22.48 3.89 0.46
N PRO A 82 -22.62 4.52 -0.73
CA PRO A 82 -21.57 5.33 -1.33
C PRO A 82 -21.21 6.52 -0.44
N SER A 83 -19.92 6.82 -0.31
CA SER A 83 -19.48 8.09 0.27
C SER A 83 -19.65 9.24 -0.73
N LYS A 84 -19.59 10.48 -0.24
CA LYS A 84 -19.65 11.68 -1.07
C LYS A 84 -18.66 11.67 -2.24
N ASP A 85 -17.44 11.20 -2.00
CA ASP A 85 -16.42 11.09 -3.04
C ASP A 85 -16.79 10.06 -4.11
N ASP A 86 -17.42 8.95 -3.72
CA ASP A 86 -17.86 7.92 -4.67
C ASP A 86 -18.93 8.50 -5.60
N LEU A 87 -19.89 9.24 -5.04
CA LEU A 87 -20.95 9.91 -5.80
C LEU A 87 -20.39 10.97 -6.77
N ILE A 88 -19.42 11.78 -6.34
CA ILE A 88 -18.80 12.82 -7.18
C ILE A 88 -17.96 12.20 -8.31
N LEU A 89 -17.18 11.16 -8.00
CA LEU A 89 -16.31 10.50 -8.97
C LEU A 89 -17.11 9.69 -10.01
N GLU A 90 -18.25 9.11 -9.63
CA GLU A 90 -19.19 8.48 -10.57
C GLU A 90 -19.72 9.48 -11.61
N ILE A 91 -19.98 10.73 -11.22
CA ILE A 91 -20.49 11.78 -12.12
C ILE A 91 -19.39 12.29 -13.08
N SER A 92 -18.11 12.19 -12.73
CA SER A 92 -17.02 12.90 -13.42
C SER A 92 -16.07 12.04 -14.27
N TYR A 93 -16.15 10.70 -14.24
CA TYR A 93 -15.20 9.84 -14.95
C TYR A 93 -15.82 9.04 -16.13
N GLN A 94 -15.73 9.61 -17.34
CA GLN A 94 -15.93 8.95 -18.64
C GLN A 94 -17.18 8.04 -18.78
N GLY A 95 -18.28 8.33 -18.07
CA GLY A 95 -19.54 7.59 -18.18
C GLY A 95 -19.45 6.09 -17.82
N LYS A 96 -18.37 5.65 -17.16
CA LYS A 96 -18.19 4.24 -16.77
C LYS A 96 -18.72 4.03 -15.35
N LYS A 97 -19.83 3.32 -15.22
CA LYS A 97 -20.33 2.76 -13.96
C LYS A 97 -19.35 1.70 -13.47
N GLN A 98 -18.80 1.85 -12.27
CA GLN A 98 -18.00 0.77 -11.68
C GLN A 98 -18.29 0.67 -10.19
N ALA A 99 -19.17 -0.28 -9.85
CA ALA A 99 -19.66 -0.53 -8.51
C ALA A 99 -18.52 -0.68 -7.49
N VAL A 100 -18.60 0.09 -6.40
CA VAL A 100 -17.92 -0.23 -5.15
C VAL A 100 -18.65 -1.43 -4.54
N ALA A 101 -17.93 -2.43 -4.06
CA ALA A 101 -18.54 -3.61 -3.44
C ALA A 101 -19.02 -3.24 -2.03
N LEU A 102 -20.22 -2.68 -1.92
CA LEU A 102 -20.83 -2.29 -0.65
C LEU A 102 -21.27 -3.52 0.15
N GLU A 103 -21.16 -3.45 1.48
CA GLU A 103 -21.67 -4.50 2.36
C GLU A 103 -23.19 -4.34 2.55
N GLU A 104 -23.93 -5.44 2.37
CA GLU A 104 -25.39 -5.43 2.60
C GLU A 104 -25.67 -5.12 4.08
N ASN A 105 -26.41 -4.05 4.34
CA ASN A 105 -26.67 -3.48 5.69
C ASN A 105 -25.46 -2.82 6.39
N GLY A 106 -24.38 -2.51 5.67
CA GLY A 106 -23.29 -1.68 6.22
C GLY A 106 -23.74 -0.24 6.52
N PRO A 107 -23.03 0.50 7.40
CA PRO A 107 -23.38 1.88 7.72
C PRO A 107 -23.21 2.82 6.52
N ASP A 108 -24.03 3.87 6.51
CA ASP A 108 -23.91 4.99 5.59
C ASP A 108 -22.79 5.94 6.06
N PRO A 109 -21.70 6.09 5.30
CA PRO A 109 -20.55 6.89 5.71
C PRO A 109 -20.84 8.40 5.81
N GLU A 110 -21.95 8.87 5.23
CA GLU A 110 -22.37 10.28 5.37
C GLU A 110 -23.21 10.51 6.63
N LYS A 111 -23.57 9.45 7.36
CA LYS A 111 -24.36 9.51 8.59
C LYS A 111 -23.60 9.03 9.82
N PHE A 112 -22.65 8.11 9.67
CA PHE A 112 -21.91 7.49 10.76
C PHE A 112 -20.41 7.59 10.56
N ASP A 113 -19.68 7.98 11.61
CA ASP A 113 -18.22 8.04 11.61
C ASP A 113 -17.57 6.64 11.77
N LEU A 114 -18.27 5.69 12.41
CA LEU A 114 -17.78 4.31 12.63
C LEU A 114 -18.01 3.44 11.40
N VAL A 115 -17.21 3.69 10.37
CA VAL A 115 -17.30 3.00 9.09
C VAL A 115 -15.91 2.78 8.50
N MET A 116 -15.69 1.60 7.93
CA MET A 116 -14.53 1.32 7.10
C MET A 116 -14.84 1.64 5.64
N LEU A 117 -14.22 2.70 5.13
CA LEU A 117 -14.38 3.14 3.75
C LEU A 117 -13.60 2.23 2.80
N ILE A 118 -14.24 1.82 1.71
CA ILE A 118 -13.61 1.13 0.60
C ILE A 118 -13.10 2.18 -0.39
N ARG A 119 -11.80 2.17 -0.66
CA ARG A 119 -11.17 3.13 -1.57
C ARG A 119 -10.39 2.41 -2.67
N LYS A 120 -10.68 2.79 -3.92
CA LYS A 120 -9.91 2.35 -5.08
C LYS A 120 -8.52 2.97 -5.06
N ARG A 121 -7.50 2.16 -5.37
CA ARG A 121 -6.12 2.61 -5.45
C ARG A 121 -5.81 3.16 -6.84
N LEU A 122 -5.67 4.47 -6.94
CA LEU A 122 -4.97 5.11 -8.06
C LEU A 122 -3.58 5.57 -7.59
N SER A 123 -2.52 5.01 -8.18
CA SER A 123 -1.14 5.42 -7.92
C SER A 123 -0.43 5.73 -9.23
N ARG A 124 0.26 6.87 -9.27
CA ARG A 124 0.98 7.36 -10.45
C ARG A 124 2.34 7.90 -10.04
N ILE A 125 3.32 7.74 -10.93
CA ILE A 125 4.65 8.33 -10.79
C ILE A 125 4.67 9.60 -11.64
N PHE A 126 5.02 10.73 -11.04
CA PHE A 126 5.23 11.97 -11.78
C PHE A 126 6.70 12.14 -12.11
N PHE A 127 7.04 12.10 -13.40
CA PHE A 127 8.42 12.18 -13.88
C PHE A 127 8.45 12.87 -15.26
N LEU A 128 9.47 13.69 -15.54
CA LEU A 128 9.56 14.50 -16.77
C LEU A 128 8.27 15.28 -17.12
N ARG A 129 7.55 15.78 -16.12
CA ARG A 129 6.26 16.46 -16.30
C ARG A 129 5.13 15.58 -16.87
N HIS A 130 5.31 14.26 -16.88
CA HIS A 130 4.30 13.29 -17.27
C HIS A 130 3.92 12.36 -16.11
N PHE A 131 2.69 11.87 -16.13
CA PHE A 131 2.24 10.84 -15.21
C PHE A 131 2.41 9.46 -15.83
N PHE A 132 3.11 8.58 -15.11
CA PHE A 132 3.27 7.17 -15.44
C PHE A 132 2.43 6.32 -14.49
N ASN A 133 1.94 5.19 -14.97
CA ASN A 133 1.21 4.24 -14.12
C ASN A 133 2.16 3.59 -13.11
N TYR A 134 1.65 3.31 -11.91
CA TYR A 134 2.32 2.44 -10.95
C TYR A 134 1.58 1.10 -10.85
N PRO A 135 2.26 -0.05 -10.97
CA PRO A 135 3.68 -0.19 -11.29
C PRO A 135 3.99 0.26 -12.72
N VAL A 136 5.26 0.63 -12.97
CA VAL A 136 5.73 1.06 -14.30
C VAL A 136 5.43 -0.06 -15.31
N SER A 137 4.67 0.26 -16.35
CA SER A 137 4.27 -0.67 -17.41
C SER A 137 4.77 -0.15 -18.76
N LEU A 138 5.23 -1.07 -19.62
CA LEU A 138 5.63 -0.75 -21.00
C LEU A 138 4.37 -0.62 -21.86
N ASN A 139 3.74 0.56 -21.83
CA ASN A 139 2.66 0.92 -22.73
C ASN A 139 3.10 2.04 -23.69
N LEU A 140 2.33 2.26 -24.77
CA LEU A 140 2.64 3.27 -25.79
C LEU A 140 2.83 4.67 -25.17
N ASN A 141 2.05 5.02 -24.16
CA ASN A 141 2.18 6.29 -23.44
C ASN A 141 3.53 6.40 -22.73
N THR A 142 4.00 5.33 -22.09
CA THR A 142 5.30 5.29 -21.40
C THR A 142 6.45 5.41 -22.38
N ILE A 143 6.35 4.77 -23.56
CA ILE A 143 7.34 4.86 -24.63
C ILE A 143 7.40 6.29 -25.18
N SER A 144 6.24 6.89 -25.47
CA SER A 144 6.15 8.27 -25.96
C SER A 144 6.71 9.27 -24.93
N ASN A 145 6.31 9.15 -23.66
CA ASN A 145 6.70 10.08 -22.60
C ASN A 145 8.19 9.97 -22.19
N LEU A 146 8.79 8.78 -22.22
CA LEU A 146 10.23 8.60 -21.91
C LEU A 146 11.13 8.84 -23.13
N GLY A 147 10.59 8.68 -24.34
CA GLY A 147 11.33 8.71 -25.58
C GLY A 147 12.05 7.39 -25.89
N ILE A 148 12.17 7.11 -27.19
CA ILE A 148 12.66 5.82 -27.69
C ILE A 148 14.09 5.51 -27.24
N LEU A 149 14.95 6.54 -27.13
CA LEU A 149 16.34 6.39 -26.69
C LEU A 149 16.44 5.89 -25.25
N ARG A 150 15.60 6.38 -24.33
CA ARG A 150 15.61 5.92 -22.93
C ARG A 150 15.06 4.51 -22.80
N ILE A 151 13.99 4.19 -23.54
CA ILE A 151 13.45 2.83 -23.59
C ILE A 151 14.50 1.84 -24.09
N PHE A 152 15.23 2.20 -25.14
CA PHE A 152 16.31 1.36 -25.65
C PHE A 152 17.42 1.15 -24.61
N LYS A 153 17.87 2.22 -23.93
CA LYS A 153 18.85 2.12 -22.84
C LYS A 153 18.35 1.26 -21.67
N ILE A 154 17.08 1.40 -21.30
CA ILE A 154 16.43 0.56 -20.28
C ILE A 154 16.48 -0.91 -20.70
N GLY A 155 16.10 -1.20 -21.94
CA GLY A 155 16.14 -2.57 -22.50
C GLY A 155 17.54 -3.16 -22.49
N LEU A 156 18.53 -2.42 -23.01
CA LEU A 156 19.92 -2.88 -23.07
C LEU A 156 20.51 -3.07 -21.66
N SER A 157 20.25 -2.15 -20.73
CA SER A 157 20.69 -2.26 -19.35
C SER A 157 20.07 -3.45 -18.61
N TYR A 158 18.80 -3.74 -18.88
CA TYR A 158 18.12 -4.92 -18.33
C TYR A 158 18.65 -6.23 -18.92
N LEU A 159 18.94 -6.27 -20.23
CA LEU A 159 19.57 -7.44 -20.84
C LEU A 159 20.97 -7.68 -20.28
N TRP A 160 21.75 -6.60 -20.11
CA TRP A 160 23.10 -6.68 -19.53
C TRP A 160 23.09 -7.32 -18.14
N ILE A 161 22.21 -6.86 -17.25
CA ILE A 161 22.14 -7.40 -15.88
C ILE A 161 21.58 -8.82 -15.83
N LYS A 162 20.78 -9.23 -16.83
CA LYS A 162 20.32 -10.62 -16.97
C LYS A 162 21.44 -11.56 -17.38
N LEU A 163 22.36 -11.11 -18.22
CA LEU A 163 23.52 -11.89 -18.64
C LEU A 163 24.61 -11.89 -17.56
N PHE A 164 24.83 -10.75 -16.89
CA PHE A 164 25.87 -10.54 -15.90
C PHE A 164 25.28 -10.00 -14.58
N PRO A 165 24.59 -10.84 -13.79
CA PRO A 165 23.97 -10.41 -12.54
C PRO A 165 25.00 -10.09 -11.45
N ILE A 166 24.70 -9.10 -10.61
CA ILE A 166 25.52 -8.75 -9.44
C ILE A 166 25.36 -9.82 -8.37
N LYS A 167 26.46 -10.44 -7.94
CA LYS A 167 26.49 -11.45 -6.87
C LYS A 167 27.73 -11.28 -5.99
N PRO A 168 27.60 -11.28 -4.65
CA PRO A 168 26.34 -11.27 -3.89
C PRO A 168 25.65 -9.91 -3.96
N GLU A 169 24.32 -9.88 -3.82
CA GLU A 169 23.56 -8.63 -3.60
C GLU A 169 23.87 -8.13 -2.18
N LYS A 170 24.50 -6.95 -2.05
CA LYS A 170 24.89 -6.38 -0.75
C LYS A 170 23.99 -5.23 -0.32
N SER A 171 23.27 -4.64 -1.26
CA SER A 171 22.47 -3.45 -1.05
C SER A 171 21.11 -3.50 -1.76
N LEU A 172 20.23 -2.59 -1.38
CA LEU A 172 18.95 -2.36 -2.06
C LEU A 172 19.15 -1.87 -3.49
N GLU A 173 20.24 -1.13 -3.74
CA GLU A 173 20.66 -0.76 -5.10
C GLU A 173 20.93 -2.00 -5.95
N ASP A 174 21.75 -2.94 -5.47
CA ASP A 174 22.03 -4.20 -6.18
C ASP A 174 20.72 -4.98 -6.45
N PHE A 175 19.84 -5.04 -5.45
CA PHE A 175 18.52 -5.69 -5.56
C PHE A 175 17.65 -5.07 -6.66
N PHE A 176 17.60 -3.73 -6.75
CA PHE A 176 16.86 -3.05 -7.80
C PHE A 176 17.51 -3.25 -9.17
N ILE A 177 18.83 -3.10 -9.27
CA ILE A 177 19.58 -3.24 -10.52
C ILE A 177 19.40 -4.65 -11.08
N ASN A 178 19.57 -5.70 -10.28
CA ASN A 178 19.39 -7.09 -10.72
C ASN A 178 17.98 -7.40 -11.23
N ARG A 179 16.96 -6.67 -10.75
CA ARG A 179 15.55 -6.93 -11.05
C ARG A 179 15.03 -6.09 -12.22
N PHE A 180 15.54 -4.87 -12.37
CA PHE A 180 14.98 -3.86 -13.26
C PHE A 180 15.99 -3.26 -14.26
N GLY A 181 17.28 -3.53 -14.08
CA GLY A 181 18.36 -2.87 -14.82
C GLY A 181 18.76 -1.53 -14.19
N ASN A 182 20.00 -1.12 -14.45
CA ASN A 182 20.59 0.12 -13.92
C ASN A 182 19.84 1.38 -14.38
N GLU A 183 19.46 1.42 -15.65
CA GLU A 183 18.80 2.60 -16.22
C GLU A 183 17.40 2.82 -15.64
N LEU A 184 16.60 1.76 -15.48
CA LEU A 184 15.26 1.88 -14.88
C LEU A 184 15.34 2.20 -13.39
N TYR A 185 16.30 1.61 -12.68
CA TYR A 185 16.63 1.94 -11.29
C TYR A 185 16.88 3.44 -11.13
N LYS A 186 17.79 4.01 -11.93
CA LYS A 186 18.11 5.45 -11.90
C LYS A 186 16.91 6.32 -12.28
N THR A 187 16.08 5.87 -13.22
CA THR A 187 14.95 6.66 -13.73
C THR A 187 13.82 6.80 -12.71
N PHE A 188 13.45 5.71 -12.02
CA PHE A 188 12.23 5.71 -11.18
C PHE A 188 12.45 5.33 -9.72
N PHE A 189 13.51 4.60 -9.38
CA PHE A 189 13.63 3.98 -8.06
C PHE A 189 14.64 4.68 -7.16
N ARG A 190 15.82 5.06 -7.67
CA ARG A 190 16.91 5.63 -6.87
C ARG A 190 16.46 6.86 -6.09
N ASP A 191 16.17 7.95 -6.80
CA ASP A 191 15.88 9.24 -6.16
C ASP A 191 14.60 9.18 -5.32
N TYR A 192 13.61 8.39 -5.74
CA TYR A 192 12.39 8.18 -4.96
C TYR A 192 12.70 7.49 -3.62
N THR A 193 13.47 6.41 -3.66
CA THR A 193 13.82 5.63 -2.46
C THR A 193 14.69 6.45 -1.52
N GLU A 194 15.72 7.13 -2.04
CA GLU A 194 16.58 8.00 -1.24
C GLU A 194 15.80 9.17 -0.61
N LYS A 195 14.83 9.75 -1.33
CA LYS A 195 13.93 10.79 -0.77
C LYS A 195 13.03 10.27 0.35
N VAL A 196 12.52 9.04 0.22
CA VAL A 196 11.64 8.44 1.23
C VAL A 196 12.42 8.04 2.49
N TRP A 197 13.61 7.45 2.31
CA TRP A 197 14.38 6.88 3.41
C TRP A 197 15.45 7.82 3.99
N GLY A 198 15.80 8.90 3.28
CA GLY A 198 16.81 9.86 3.70
C GLY A 198 18.25 9.32 3.66
N VAL A 199 18.48 8.12 3.11
CA VAL A 199 19.79 7.48 3.01
C VAL A 199 20.01 6.88 1.62
N PRO A 200 21.27 6.78 1.13
CA PRO A 200 21.57 6.16 -0.16
C PRO A 200 21.11 4.70 -0.23
N CYS A 201 20.61 4.27 -1.41
CA CYS A 201 20.16 2.88 -1.61
C CYS A 201 21.27 1.85 -1.39
N SER A 202 22.53 2.24 -1.62
CA SER A 202 23.72 1.41 -1.38
C SER A 202 23.95 1.08 0.11
N GLN A 203 23.33 1.84 1.02
CA GLN A 203 23.43 1.63 2.47
C GLN A 203 22.22 0.87 3.06
N ILE A 204 21.18 0.64 2.25
CA ILE A 204 20.00 -0.12 2.68
C ILE A 204 20.22 -1.59 2.34
N LYS A 205 19.93 -2.48 3.28
CA LYS A 205 20.09 -3.92 3.06
C LYS A 205 19.07 -4.49 2.05
N PRO A 206 19.44 -5.51 1.25
CA PRO A 206 18.59 -6.06 0.18
C PRO A 206 17.32 -6.76 0.69
N GLU A 207 17.30 -7.28 1.92
CA GLU A 207 16.15 -7.98 2.49
C GLU A 207 14.94 -7.05 2.64
N TRP A 208 15.17 -5.75 2.85
CA TRP A 208 14.11 -4.74 2.85
C TRP A 208 13.36 -4.73 1.51
N GLY A 209 14.11 -4.76 0.40
CA GLY A 209 13.55 -4.81 -0.95
C GLY A 209 12.78 -6.10 -1.20
N ALA A 210 13.33 -7.23 -0.75
CA ALA A 210 12.68 -8.54 -0.87
C ALA A 210 11.34 -8.63 -0.10
N GLN A 211 11.18 -7.87 0.99
CA GLN A 211 9.92 -7.83 1.75
C GLN A 211 8.86 -6.94 1.09
N ARG A 212 9.26 -5.77 0.57
CA ARG A 212 8.35 -4.72 0.07
C ARG A 212 8.04 -4.83 -1.43
N ILE A 213 8.98 -5.36 -2.22
CA ILE A 213 8.94 -5.47 -3.68
C ILE A 213 8.91 -6.95 -4.04
N LYS A 214 8.07 -7.73 -3.34
CA LYS A 214 7.78 -9.11 -3.74
C LYS A 214 7.18 -9.09 -5.15
N GLY A 215 7.72 -9.97 -6.00
CA GLY A 215 7.27 -10.35 -7.36
C GLY A 215 7.00 -9.29 -8.43
N LEU A 216 7.29 -8.01 -8.18
CA LEU A 216 7.58 -7.07 -9.27
C LEU A 216 8.85 -7.55 -9.98
N SER A 217 8.69 -8.17 -11.13
CA SER A 217 9.76 -8.48 -12.07
C SER A 217 9.30 -7.97 -13.40
N VAL A 218 10.16 -7.28 -14.14
CA VAL A 218 9.86 -6.83 -15.51
C VAL A 218 9.32 -8.01 -16.33
N THR A 219 9.88 -9.21 -16.14
CA THR A 219 9.43 -10.44 -16.81
C THR A 219 8.01 -10.84 -16.43
N LYS A 220 7.66 -10.78 -15.13
CA LYS A 220 6.32 -11.11 -14.65
C LYS A 220 5.30 -10.06 -15.07
N THR A 221 5.65 -8.77 -15.05
CA THR A 221 4.77 -7.69 -15.51
C THR A 221 4.51 -7.78 -17.01
N ILE A 222 5.54 -8.11 -17.82
CA ILE A 222 5.38 -8.35 -19.26
C ILE A 222 4.53 -9.61 -19.50
N LEU A 223 4.80 -10.72 -18.82
CA LEU A 223 4.00 -11.95 -18.91
C LEU A 223 2.53 -11.70 -18.51
N HIS A 224 2.29 -10.93 -17.46
CA HIS A 224 0.95 -10.57 -17.01
C HIS A 224 0.25 -9.63 -18.00
N ALA A 225 0.95 -8.64 -18.54
CA ALA A 225 0.42 -7.76 -19.59
C ALA A 225 0.02 -8.58 -20.84
N LEU A 226 0.88 -9.49 -21.29
CA LEU A 226 0.59 -10.41 -22.39
C LEU A 226 -0.60 -11.33 -22.05
N LYS A 227 -0.67 -11.90 -20.84
CA LYS A 227 -1.76 -12.77 -20.42
C LYS A 227 -3.10 -12.04 -20.25
N SER A 228 -3.08 -10.78 -19.82
CA SER A 228 -4.27 -9.92 -19.69
C SER A 228 -4.89 -9.51 -21.03
N ILE A 229 -4.12 -9.60 -22.13
CA ILE A 229 -4.63 -9.45 -23.49
C ILE A 229 -5.47 -10.69 -23.90
N PHE A 230 -5.19 -11.85 -23.30
CA PHE A 230 -5.80 -13.14 -23.67
C PHE A 230 -6.76 -13.73 -22.63
N SER A 231 -6.91 -13.15 -21.44
CA SER A 231 -7.84 -13.67 -20.41
C SER A 231 -8.48 -12.54 -19.62
N LYS A 232 -9.82 -12.58 -19.57
CA LYS A 232 -10.68 -11.62 -18.87
C LYS A 232 -11.36 -12.38 -17.74
N ASP A 233 -10.66 -12.53 -16.62
CA ASP A 233 -11.21 -13.23 -15.47
C ASP A 233 -11.27 -12.32 -14.25
N SER A 234 -12.49 -12.11 -13.78
CA SER A 234 -12.87 -11.19 -12.70
C SER A 234 -13.31 -12.01 -11.49
N SER A 235 -12.36 -12.58 -10.75
CA SER A 235 -12.66 -13.26 -9.49
C SER A 235 -12.07 -12.50 -8.29
N VAL A 236 -12.90 -12.36 -7.27
CA VAL A 236 -12.76 -11.49 -6.08
C VAL A 236 -11.81 -12.07 -5.02
N ALA A 237 -11.19 -13.23 -5.26
CA ALA A 237 -10.27 -13.86 -4.32
C ALA A 237 -8.81 -13.37 -4.52
N GLN A 238 -8.49 -12.15 -4.09
CA GLN A 238 -7.14 -11.57 -4.17
C GLN A 238 -6.14 -12.14 -3.16
N LYS A 239 -6.25 -13.42 -2.77
CA LYS A 239 -5.32 -14.10 -1.84
C LYS A 239 -3.87 -14.16 -2.36
N GLY A 240 -3.67 -13.98 -3.67
CA GLY A 240 -2.36 -13.99 -4.32
C GLY A 240 -1.81 -12.62 -4.73
N VAL A 241 -2.52 -11.51 -4.48
CA VAL A 241 -2.11 -10.18 -4.97
C VAL A 241 -1.06 -9.56 -4.05
N GLU A 242 0.00 -9.03 -4.65
CA GLU A 242 1.12 -8.40 -3.94
C GLU A 242 0.68 -7.05 -3.39
N THR A 243 1.29 -6.59 -2.30
CA THR A 243 0.91 -5.30 -1.67
C THR A 243 1.05 -4.13 -2.64
N SER A 244 1.97 -4.23 -3.60
CA SER A 244 2.19 -3.29 -4.71
C SER A 244 1.13 -3.38 -5.82
N LEU A 245 0.22 -4.36 -5.81
CA LEU A 245 -0.79 -4.65 -6.83
C LEU A 245 -2.24 -4.60 -6.31
N ILE A 246 -2.46 -4.34 -5.02
CA ILE A 246 -3.80 -4.20 -4.42
C ILE A 246 -4.58 -3.07 -5.10
N GLU A 247 -5.75 -3.37 -5.67
CA GLU A 247 -6.54 -2.38 -6.42
C GLU A 247 -7.55 -1.63 -5.54
N GLN A 248 -7.87 -2.15 -4.35
CA GLN A 248 -8.82 -1.58 -3.39
C GLN A 248 -8.35 -1.80 -1.96
N PHE A 249 -8.54 -0.81 -1.10
CA PHE A 249 -8.30 -0.89 0.35
C PHE A 249 -9.60 -0.68 1.09
#